data_AF-A0A978TN85-F1
#
_entry.id   AF-A0A978TN85-F1
#
_cell.length_a   1.000
_cell.length_b   1.000
_cell.length_c   1.000
_cell.angle_alpha   90.00
_cell.angle_beta   90.00
_cell.angle_gamma   90.00
#
_symmetry.space_group_name_H-M   'P 1'
#
loop_
_entity.id
_entity.type
_entity.pdbx_description
1 polymer ?
#
loop_
_entity_poly.entity_id
_entity_poly.type
_entity_poly.pdbx_seq_one_letter_code
_entity_poly.pdbx_strand_id
1 'polypeptide(L)'
;MMNGFKEYKSVSEFPLHTQNLTRDELDRVYQTIRKEYKNLSTSRGQLVRRQIEAKAKVRELKSSLVAVMTELDRTSSAKDSLQQSLAHSIKLQGELQEEKVDLSSKVTHLRDQLNATTKLLDDFESVYEEVKEQKGVGSFLRLLQAAKRLLTTDISELMMKRADIVEEDWTKEDPASIGRNLLDK
;
A
#
# COMPACT_ATOMS: atom_id res chain seq x y z
N MET A 1 9.15 31.39 41.26
CA MET A 1 10.26 32.36 41.23
C MET A 1 10.97 32.24 39.89
N MET A 2 11.06 33.32 39.12
CA MET A 2 11.82 33.33 37.85
C MET A 2 13.32 33.33 38.16
N ASN A 3 13.90 32.13 38.30
CA ASN A 3 15.33 31.97 38.54
C ASN A 3 16.12 32.33 37.27
N GLY A 4 16.73 33.52 37.25
CA GLY A 4 17.70 33.88 36.19
C GLY A 4 17.86 35.37 35.91
N PHE A 5 16.98 36.24 36.41
CA PHE A 5 17.11 37.68 36.20
C PHE A 5 17.79 38.35 37.39
N LYS A 6 18.82 39.13 37.10
CA LYS A 6 19.47 39.99 38.08
C LYS A 6 18.56 41.20 38.34
N GLU A 7 18.09 41.36 39.56
CA GLU A 7 17.38 42.57 39.98
C GLU A 7 18.38 43.70 40.17
N TYR A 8 18.07 44.85 39.57
CA TYR A 8 18.85 46.08 39.68
C TYR A 8 18.14 47.02 40.64
N LYS A 9 18.91 47.76 41.46
CA LYS A 9 18.34 48.77 42.35
C LYS A 9 17.50 49.78 41.58
N SER A 10 16.29 50.05 42.06
CA SER A 10 15.44 51.09 41.51
C SER A 10 16.06 52.48 41.75
N VAL A 11 15.74 53.44 40.89
CA VAL A 11 16.15 54.85 41.06
C VAL A 11 15.68 55.41 42.42
N SER A 12 14.57 54.91 42.93
CA SER A 12 14.02 55.26 44.25
C SER A 12 14.83 54.76 45.44
N GLU A 13 15.77 53.82 45.25
CA GLU A 13 16.65 53.31 46.30
C GLU A 13 17.92 54.15 46.48
N PHE A 14 18.13 55.15 45.62
CA PHE A 14 19.24 56.09 45.74
C PHE A 14 18.79 57.37 46.48
N PRO A 15 19.68 58.03 47.24
CA PRO A 15 19.34 59.21 48.00
C PRO A 15 18.81 60.35 47.10
N LEU A 16 17.61 60.86 47.41
CA LEU A 16 17.03 62.01 46.68
C LEU A 16 17.74 63.33 46.97
N HIS A 17 18.29 63.50 48.18
CA HIS A 17 18.92 64.74 48.61
C HIS A 17 20.41 64.49 48.90
N THR A 18 21.24 64.68 47.88
CA THR A 18 22.70 64.53 47.96
C THR A 18 23.38 65.52 48.89
N GLN A 19 22.67 66.59 49.26
CA GLN A 19 23.12 67.68 50.14
C GLN A 19 23.29 67.22 51.60
N ASN A 20 22.59 66.16 51.99
CA ASN A 20 22.61 65.61 53.35
C ASN A 20 23.68 64.53 53.54
N LEU A 21 24.44 64.20 52.49
CA LEU A 21 25.45 63.16 52.51
C LEU A 21 26.82 63.77 52.78
N THR A 22 27.62 63.07 53.57
CA THR A 22 29.05 63.37 53.67
C THR A 22 29.75 63.07 52.33
N ARG A 23 30.94 63.64 52.13
CA ARG A 23 31.70 63.47 50.88
C ARG A 23 31.99 62.00 50.55
N ASP A 24 32.29 61.20 51.57
CA ASP A 24 32.58 59.77 51.40
C ASP A 24 31.32 58.97 51.04
N GLU A 25 30.17 59.31 51.62
CA GLU A 25 28.88 58.69 51.29
C GLU A 25 28.45 59.05 49.87
N LEU A 26 28.66 60.30 49.46
CA LEU A 26 28.38 60.78 48.11
C LEU A 26 29.21 60.01 47.07
N ASP A 27 30.51 59.81 47.33
CA ASP A 27 31.38 59.05 46.42
C ASP A 27 30.96 57.56 46.35
N ARG A 28 30.63 56.94 47.49
CA ARG A 28 30.10 55.56 47.51
C ARG A 28 28.80 55.42 46.72
N VAL A 29 27.87 56.35 46.88
CA VAL A 29 26.59 56.37 46.15
C VAL A 29 26.85 56.53 44.65
N TYR A 30 27.72 57.47 44.26
CA TYR A 30 28.09 57.68 42.86
C TYR A 30 28.71 56.42 42.23
N GLN A 31 29.68 55.78 42.89
CA GLN A 31 30.31 54.55 42.39
C GLN A 31 29.29 53.41 42.26
N THR A 32 28.33 53.33 43.19
CA THR A 32 27.24 52.35 43.12
C THR A 32 26.33 52.60 41.93
N ILE A 33 25.85 53.83 41.74
CA ILE A 33 25.01 54.22 40.59
C ILE A 33 25.74 53.91 39.28
N ARG A 34 27.02 54.30 39.18
CA ARG A 34 27.85 54.06 37.99
C ARG A 34 27.98 52.58 37.67
N LYS A 35 28.21 51.74 38.69
CA LYS A 35 28.32 50.28 38.54
C LYS A 35 27.00 49.66 38.10
N GLU A 36 25.89 50.05 38.72
CA GLU A 36 24.56 49.56 38.37
C GLU A 36 24.18 49.96 36.93
N TYR A 37 24.41 51.22 36.55
CA TYR A 37 24.17 51.69 35.19
C TYR A 37 24.98 50.91 34.14
N LYS A 38 26.27 50.68 34.39
CA LYS A 38 27.14 49.88 33.50
C LYS A 38 26.62 48.45 33.34
N ASN A 39 26.21 47.82 34.44
CA ASN A 39 25.69 46.46 34.43
C ASN A 39 24.34 46.37 33.70
N LEU A 40 23.45 47.35 33.93
CA LEU A 40 22.14 47.42 33.28
C LEU A 40 22.29 47.63 31.77
N SER A 41 23.17 48.54 31.35
CA SER A 41 23.47 48.79 29.93
C SER A 41 23.99 47.53 29.23
N THR A 42 24.90 46.79 29.89
CA THR A 42 25.44 45.53 29.38
C THR A 42 24.35 44.47 29.24
N SER A 43 23.51 44.29 30.27
CA SER A 43 22.41 43.33 30.27
C SER A 43 21.36 43.65 29.19
N ARG A 44 21.00 44.92 29.03
CA ARG A 44 20.12 45.37 27.94
C ARG A 44 20.70 45.04 26.57
N GLY A 45 22.01 45.26 26.36
CA GLY A 45 22.70 44.89 25.13
C GLY A 45 22.61 43.39 24.83
N GLN A 46 22.83 42.55 25.84
CA GLN A 46 22.67 41.09 25.72
C GLN A 46 21.23 40.67 25.42
N LEU A 47 20.25 41.30 26.08
CA LEU A 47 18.84 41.02 25.86
C LEU A 47 18.42 41.34 24.42
N VAL A 48 18.85 42.49 23.89
CA VAL A 48 18.56 42.87 22.50
C VAL A 48 19.16 41.87 21.51
N ARG A 49 20.40 41.42 21.74
CA ARG A 49 21.04 40.37 20.90
C ARG A 49 20.25 39.07 20.93
N ARG A 50 19.92 38.56 22.12
CA ARG A 50 19.10 37.35 22.29
C ARG A 50 17.73 37.49 21.64
N GLN A 51 17.12 38.67 21.71
CA GLN A 51 15.85 38.94 21.05
C GLN A 51 15.97 38.86 19.52
N ILE A 52 17.04 39.41 18.95
CA ILE A 52 17.31 39.33 17.50
C ILE A 52 17.55 37.89 17.08
N GLU A 53 18.38 37.14 17.81
CA GLU A 53 18.66 35.72 17.56
C GLU A 53 17.39 34.86 17.66
N ALA A 54 16.55 35.08 18.68
CA ALA A 54 15.29 34.36 18.84
C ALA A 54 14.33 34.67 17.68
N LYS A 55 14.23 35.93 17.24
CA LYS A 55 13.42 36.31 16.07
C LYS A 55 13.92 35.64 14.79
N ALA A 56 15.24 35.54 14.60
CA ALA A 56 15.82 34.85 13.45
C ALA A 56 15.47 33.35 13.47
N LYS A 57 15.65 32.68 14.61
CA LYS A 57 15.28 31.26 14.77
C LYS A 57 13.80 30.99 14.52
N VAL A 58 12.91 31.87 15.00
CA VAL A 58 11.47 31.73 14.74
C VAL A 58 11.15 31.85 13.25
N ARG A 59 11.82 32.74 12.52
CA ARG A 59 11.65 32.85 11.05
C ARG A 59 12.12 31.59 10.34
N GLU A 60 13.28 31.06 10.73
CA GLU A 60 13.83 29.82 10.18
C GLU A 60 12.88 28.64 10.43
N LEU A 61 12.43 28.44 11.67
CA LEU A 61 11.46 27.41 12.02
C LEU A 61 10.16 27.54 11.23
N LYS A 62 9.66 28.76 11.03
CA LYS A 62 8.46 28.99 10.21
C LYS A 62 8.69 28.58 8.75
N SER A 63 9.86 28.89 8.19
CA SER A 63 10.21 28.48 6.83
C SER A 63 10.30 26.97 6.70
N SER A 64 10.98 26.30 7.64
CA SER A 64 11.11 24.84 7.65
C SER A 64 9.75 24.15 7.82
N LEU A 65 8.87 24.69 8.67
CA LEU A 65 7.52 24.16 8.85
C LEU A 65 6.72 24.19 7.54
N VAL A 66 6.78 25.30 6.79
CA VAL A 66 6.10 25.41 5.48
C VAL A 66 6.64 24.40 4.48
N ALA A 67 7.97 24.19 4.44
CA ALA A 67 8.58 23.19 3.57
C ALA A 67 8.09 21.77 3.91
N VAL A 68 8.11 21.40 5.19
CA VAL A 68 7.63 20.09 5.67
C VAL A 68 6.15 19.90 5.39
N MET A 69 5.31 20.92 5.58
CA MET A 69 3.89 20.84 5.23
C MET A 69 3.68 20.59 3.73
N THR A 70 4.46 21.26 2.89
CA THR A 70 4.40 21.06 1.43
C THR A 70 4.82 19.65 1.02
N GLU A 71 5.85 19.10 1.66
CA GLU A 71 6.28 17.71 1.43
C GLU A 71 5.24 16.69 1.92
N LEU A 72 4.58 16.97 3.05
CA LEU A 72 3.50 16.15 3.56
C LEU A 72 2.31 16.10 2.59
N ASP A 73 1.90 17.25 2.06
CA ASP A 73 0.79 17.34 1.09
C ASP A 73 1.10 16.57 -0.21
N ARG A 74 2.34 16.67 -0.70
CA ARG A 74 2.81 15.88 -1.85
C ARG A 74 2.79 14.39 -1.58
N THR A 75 3.24 13.98 -0.41
CA THR A 75 3.27 12.56 -0.01
C THR A 75 1.84 12.02 0.16
N SER A 76 0.93 12.80 0.73
CA SER A 76 -0.48 12.43 0.83
C SER A 76 -1.10 12.24 -0.54
N SER A 77 -0.88 13.18 -1.47
CA SER A 77 -1.38 13.09 -2.84
C SER A 77 -0.83 11.86 -3.58
N ALA A 78 0.46 11.55 -3.38
CA ALA A 78 1.08 10.36 -3.96
C ALA A 78 0.49 9.06 -3.38
N LYS A 79 0.22 9.03 -2.07
CA LYS A 79 -0.45 7.90 -1.40
C LYS A 79 -1.84 7.67 -1.99
N ASP A 80 -2.63 8.73 -2.17
CA ASP A 80 -3.99 8.61 -2.72
C ASP A 80 -3.97 8.08 -4.15
N SER A 81 -3.02 8.55 -4.98
CA SER A 81 -2.79 8.03 -6.34
C SER A 81 -2.39 6.55 -6.36
N LEU A 82 -1.51 6.14 -5.44
CA LEU A 82 -1.12 4.74 -5.30
C LEU A 82 -2.29 3.86 -4.85
N GLN A 83 -3.15 4.35 -3.94
CA GLN A 83 -4.35 3.62 -3.53
C GLN A 83 -5.33 3.44 -4.68
N GLN A 84 -5.53 4.45 -5.52
CA GLN A 84 -6.36 4.34 -6.72
C GLN A 84 -5.77 3.33 -7.72
N SER A 85 -4.45 3.36 -7.93
CA SER A 85 -3.75 2.43 -8.80
C SER A 85 -3.85 0.98 -8.29
N LEU A 86 -3.75 0.78 -6.97
CA LEU A 86 -3.91 -0.53 -6.35
C LEU A 86 -5.34 -1.05 -6.51
N ALA A 87 -6.35 -0.21 -6.28
CA ALA A 87 -7.75 -0.60 -6.47
C ALA A 87 -8.03 -1.00 -7.94
N HIS A 88 -7.47 -0.26 -8.90
CA HIS A 88 -7.53 -0.62 -10.32
C HIS A 88 -6.84 -1.96 -10.60
N SER A 89 -5.66 -2.21 -10.04
CA SER A 89 -4.93 -3.47 -10.21
C SER A 89 -5.71 -4.66 -9.63
N ILE A 90 -6.35 -4.50 -8.47
CA ILE A 90 -7.20 -5.54 -7.86
C ILE A 90 -8.38 -5.86 -8.77
N LYS A 91 -9.03 -4.84 -9.35
CA LYS A 91 -10.13 -5.04 -10.31
C LYS A 91 -9.67 -5.83 -11.54
N LEU A 92 -8.54 -5.43 -12.13
CA LEU A 92 -7.98 -6.11 -13.31
C LEU A 92 -7.59 -7.56 -13.00
N GLN A 93 -7.06 -7.81 -11.80
CA GLN A 93 -6.75 -9.17 -11.35
C GLN A 93 -8.02 -10.04 -11.24
N GLY A 94 -9.13 -9.46 -10.77
CA GLY A 94 -10.44 -10.12 -10.75
C GLY A 94 -10.92 -10.49 -12.16
N GLU A 95 -10.87 -9.53 -13.09
CA GLU A 95 -11.26 -9.74 -14.50
C GLU A 95 -10.41 -10.85 -15.17
N LEU A 96 -9.09 -10.84 -14.94
CA LEU A 96 -8.18 -11.87 -15.43
C LEU A 96 -8.48 -13.25 -14.84
N GLN A 97 -8.88 -13.31 -13.57
CA GLN A 97 -9.25 -14.57 -12.92
C GLN A 97 -10.55 -15.13 -13.51
N GLU A 98 -11.54 -14.27 -13.78
CA GLU A 98 -12.78 -14.67 -14.47
C GLU A 98 -12.49 -15.17 -15.89
N GLU A 99 -11.66 -14.46 -16.66
CA GLU A 99 -11.25 -14.88 -18.00
C GLU A 99 -10.51 -16.23 -17.98
N LYS A 100 -9.63 -16.43 -16.99
CA LYS A 100 -8.92 -17.70 -16.80
C LYS A 100 -9.89 -18.85 -16.54
N VAL A 101 -10.91 -18.64 -15.71
CA VAL A 101 -11.94 -19.65 -15.41
C VAL A 101 -12.74 -19.98 -16.67
N ASP A 102 -13.21 -18.97 -17.40
CA ASP A 102 -13.93 -19.15 -18.67
C ASP A 102 -13.09 -19.91 -19.71
N LEU A 103 -11.83 -19.52 -19.88
CA LEU A 103 -10.92 -20.18 -20.81
C LEU A 103 -10.63 -21.63 -20.39
N SER A 104 -10.45 -21.90 -19.10
CA SER A 104 -10.26 -23.25 -18.57
C SER A 104 -11.48 -24.14 -18.85
N SER A 105 -12.69 -23.60 -18.68
CA SER A 105 -13.95 -24.28 -19.01
C SER A 105 -14.03 -24.61 -20.51
N LYS A 106 -13.72 -23.63 -21.37
CA LYS A 106 -13.69 -23.83 -22.83
C LYS A 106 -12.68 -24.88 -23.26
N VAL A 107 -11.47 -24.86 -22.69
CA VAL A 107 -10.42 -25.85 -22.97
C VAL A 107 -10.87 -27.25 -22.54
N THR A 108 -11.49 -27.37 -21.36
CA THR A 108 -12.03 -28.65 -20.87
C THR A 108 -13.12 -29.16 -21.80
N HIS A 109 -14.06 -28.30 -22.20
CA HIS A 109 -15.12 -28.65 -23.13
C HIS A 109 -14.59 -29.12 -24.48
N LEU A 110 -13.62 -28.40 -25.07
CA LEU A 110 -12.98 -28.79 -26.32
C LEU A 110 -12.21 -30.12 -26.20
N ARG A 111 -11.56 -30.36 -25.06
CA ARG A 111 -10.86 -31.61 -24.79
C ARG A 111 -11.83 -32.80 -24.73
N ASP A 112 -12.99 -32.60 -24.11
CA ASP A 112 -14.03 -33.63 -24.04
C ASP A 112 -14.64 -33.91 -25.42
N GLN A 113 -14.90 -32.86 -26.23
CA GLN A 113 -15.33 -33.02 -27.62
C GLN A 113 -14.31 -33.81 -28.45
N LEU A 114 -13.02 -33.49 -28.30
CA LEU A 114 -11.95 -34.18 -29.00
C LEU A 114 -11.89 -35.65 -28.60
N ASN A 115 -11.92 -35.95 -27.29
CA ASN A 115 -11.92 -37.33 -26.80
C ASN A 115 -13.13 -38.13 -27.32
N ALA A 116 -14.32 -37.53 -27.33
CA ALA A 116 -15.53 -38.16 -27.85
C ALA A 116 -15.42 -38.46 -29.35
N THR A 117 -14.86 -37.51 -30.11
CA THR A 117 -14.64 -37.65 -31.56
C THR A 117 -13.60 -38.73 -31.87
N THR A 118 -12.48 -38.74 -31.15
CA THR A 118 -11.44 -39.77 -31.29
C THR A 118 -12.01 -41.16 -31.01
N LYS A 119 -12.80 -41.31 -29.94
CA LYS A 119 -13.44 -42.59 -29.64
C LYS A 119 -14.41 -43.05 -30.74
N LEU A 120 -15.19 -42.13 -31.31
CA LEU A 120 -16.10 -42.42 -32.41
C LEU A 120 -15.34 -42.87 -33.68
N LEU A 121 -14.17 -42.29 -33.92
CA LEU A 121 -13.26 -42.68 -35.01
C LEU A 121 -12.61 -44.05 -34.74
N ASP A 122 -12.11 -44.29 -33.53
CA ASP A 122 -11.52 -45.58 -33.14
C ASP A 122 -12.56 -46.72 -33.25
N ASP A 123 -13.80 -46.48 -32.79
CA ASP A 123 -14.91 -47.42 -32.92
C ASP A 123 -15.21 -47.73 -34.40
N PHE A 124 -15.15 -46.73 -35.28
CA PHE A 124 -15.34 -46.91 -36.72
C PHE A 124 -14.16 -47.66 -37.37
N GLU A 125 -12.92 -47.31 -37.03
CA GLU A 125 -11.70 -47.95 -37.54
C GLU A 125 -11.64 -49.43 -37.14
N SER A 126 -12.01 -49.75 -35.89
CA SER A 126 -12.12 -51.14 -35.42
C SER A 126 -13.13 -51.93 -36.26
N VAL A 127 -14.33 -51.39 -36.50
CA VAL A 127 -15.34 -52.05 -37.35
C VAL A 127 -14.84 -52.18 -38.80
N TYR A 128 -14.11 -51.19 -39.31
CA TYR A 128 -13.54 -51.24 -40.65
C TYR A 128 -12.50 -52.36 -40.80
N GLU A 129 -11.55 -52.48 -39.86
CA GLU A 129 -10.54 -53.53 -39.90
C GLU A 129 -11.16 -54.93 -39.70
N GLU A 130 -12.17 -55.09 -38.84
CA GLU A 130 -12.92 -56.36 -38.71
C GLU A 130 -13.61 -56.78 -40.02
N VAL A 131 -14.23 -55.82 -40.73
CA VAL A 131 -14.94 -56.06 -42.00
C VAL A 131 -13.97 -56.35 -43.15
N LYS A 132 -12.78 -55.75 -43.13
CA LYS A 132 -11.72 -56.01 -44.12
C LYS A 132 -11.22 -57.45 -44.08
N GLU A 133 -11.17 -58.06 -42.90
CA GLU A 133 -10.78 -59.47 -42.72
C GLU A 133 -11.92 -60.47 -43.07
N GLN A 134 -13.19 -60.07 -42.93
CA GLN A 134 -14.37 -60.91 -43.24
C GLN A 134 -15.16 -60.42 -44.47
N LYS A 135 -15.01 -61.11 -45.62
CA LYS A 135 -15.74 -60.77 -46.85
C LYS A 135 -17.16 -61.37 -46.85
N GLY A 136 -18.19 -60.51 -46.75
CA GLY A 136 -19.60 -60.91 -46.87
C GLY A 136 -20.59 -59.74 -46.85
N VAL A 137 -21.84 -59.97 -47.29
CA VAL A 137 -22.88 -58.92 -47.32
C VAL A 137 -23.25 -58.42 -45.91
N GLY A 138 -23.17 -59.29 -44.90
CA GLY A 138 -23.42 -58.93 -43.50
C GLY A 138 -22.35 -58.00 -42.90
N SER A 139 -21.09 -58.13 -43.32
CA SER A 139 -19.99 -57.26 -42.84
C SER A 139 -20.06 -55.87 -43.50
N PHE A 140 -20.47 -55.80 -44.77
CA PHE A 140 -20.77 -54.52 -45.45
C PHE A 140 -21.90 -53.73 -44.77
N LEU A 141 -22.98 -54.40 -44.33
CA LEU A 141 -24.07 -53.74 -43.60
C LEU A 141 -23.63 -53.19 -42.23
N ARG A 142 -22.73 -53.88 -41.52
CA ARG A 142 -22.15 -53.40 -40.26
C ARG A 142 -21.27 -52.16 -40.48
N LEU A 143 -20.48 -52.15 -41.54
CA LEU A 143 -19.69 -50.97 -41.92
C LEU A 143 -20.58 -49.77 -42.24
N LEU A 144 -21.66 -49.96 -42.99
CA LEU A 144 -22.63 -48.89 -43.29
C LEU A 144 -23.32 -48.37 -42.03
N GLN A 145 -23.62 -49.25 -41.06
CA GLN A 145 -24.20 -48.83 -39.77
C GLN A 145 -23.21 -48.05 -38.92
N ALA A 146 -21.93 -48.44 -38.89
CA ALA A 146 -20.87 -47.71 -38.19
C ALA A 146 -20.59 -46.35 -38.86
N ALA A 147 -20.55 -46.29 -40.19
CA ALA A 147 -20.42 -45.04 -40.95
C ALA A 147 -21.60 -44.11 -40.69
N LYS A 148 -22.83 -44.65 -40.67
CA LYS A 148 -24.02 -43.88 -40.31
C LYS A 148 -23.90 -43.33 -38.89
N ARG A 149 -23.49 -44.16 -37.92
CA ARG A 149 -23.27 -43.72 -36.53
C ARG A 149 -22.19 -42.64 -36.43
N LEU A 150 -21.08 -42.76 -37.14
CA LEU A 150 -20.04 -41.73 -37.19
C LEU A 150 -20.57 -40.39 -37.72
N LEU A 151 -21.41 -40.43 -38.76
CA LEU A 151 -21.93 -39.24 -39.45
C LEU A 151 -23.17 -38.61 -38.80
N THR A 152 -23.93 -39.37 -38.01
CA THR A 152 -25.21 -38.91 -37.44
C THR A 152 -25.24 -38.82 -35.92
N THR A 153 -24.17 -39.23 -35.21
CA THR A 153 -24.12 -39.07 -33.75
C THR A 153 -23.81 -37.62 -33.41
N ASP A 154 -24.69 -36.99 -32.62
CA ASP A 154 -24.40 -35.68 -32.04
C ASP A 154 -23.33 -35.86 -30.95
N ILE A 155 -22.20 -35.17 -31.13
CA ILE A 155 -21.07 -35.21 -30.19
C ILE A 155 -21.50 -34.76 -28.79
N SER A 156 -22.51 -33.86 -28.71
CA SER A 156 -23.07 -33.37 -27.46
C SER A 156 -23.68 -34.48 -26.60
N GLU A 157 -24.30 -35.49 -27.22
CA GLU A 157 -24.90 -36.64 -26.51
C GLU A 157 -23.84 -37.57 -25.90
N LEU A 158 -22.63 -37.58 -26.45
CA LEU A 158 -21.49 -38.37 -25.94
C LEU A 158 -20.77 -37.70 -24.77
N MET A 159 -20.89 -36.37 -24.63
CA MET A 159 -20.27 -35.59 -23.57
C MET A 159 -20.99 -35.70 -22.22
N MET A 160 -22.31 -35.93 -22.19
CA MET A 160 -23.12 -36.00 -20.94
C MET A 160 -22.86 -37.23 -20.06
N LYS A 161 -21.95 -38.14 -20.45
CA LYS A 161 -21.74 -39.42 -19.74
C LYS A 161 -20.63 -39.42 -18.68
N ARG A 162 -20.01 -38.27 -18.38
CA ARG A 162 -18.98 -38.16 -17.33
C ARG A 162 -19.46 -37.26 -16.19
N ALA A 163 -19.76 -37.91 -15.06
CA ALA A 163 -20.27 -37.29 -13.84
C ALA A 163 -19.29 -36.26 -13.24
N ASP A 164 -19.89 -35.27 -12.58
CA ASP A 164 -19.34 -34.17 -11.80
C ASP A 164 -17.94 -34.40 -11.21
N ILE A 165 -16.98 -33.58 -11.65
CA ILE A 165 -15.75 -33.36 -10.91
C ILE A 165 -16.06 -32.27 -9.90
N VAL A 166 -16.08 -32.63 -8.62
CA VAL A 166 -16.14 -31.67 -7.51
C VAL A 166 -14.90 -30.79 -7.59
N GLU A 167 -15.07 -29.53 -8.02
CA GLU A 167 -14.02 -28.52 -7.90
C GLU A 167 -13.78 -28.25 -6.42
N GLU A 168 -12.57 -28.56 -5.97
CA GLU A 168 -12.10 -28.19 -4.65
C GLU A 168 -11.96 -26.65 -4.62
N ASP A 169 -12.80 -26.02 -3.82
CA ASP A 169 -12.93 -24.58 -3.70
C ASP A 169 -11.73 -23.98 -2.95
N TRP A 170 -10.72 -23.54 -3.70
CA TRP A 170 -9.54 -22.84 -3.18
C TRP A 170 -9.85 -21.42 -2.68
N THR A 171 -11.09 -20.93 -2.78
CA THR A 171 -11.46 -19.58 -2.32
C THR A 171 -11.73 -19.49 -0.81
N LYS A 172 -11.66 -20.61 -0.08
CA LYS A 172 -11.79 -20.68 1.39
C LYS A 172 -10.47 -20.45 2.15
N GLU A 173 -9.38 -20.11 1.47
CA GLU A 173 -8.17 -19.63 2.16
C GLU A 173 -8.38 -18.18 2.63
N ASP A 174 -8.96 -18.06 3.82
CA ASP A 174 -9.09 -16.81 4.58
C ASP A 174 -7.70 -16.15 4.72
N PRO A 175 -7.54 -14.84 4.46
CA PRO A 175 -6.28 -14.11 4.68
C PRO A 175 -5.69 -14.27 6.09
N ALA A 176 -6.48 -14.68 7.08
CA ALA A 176 -6.02 -15.01 8.43
C ALA A 176 -5.31 -16.38 8.56
N SER A 177 -5.36 -17.23 7.53
CA SER A 177 -4.81 -18.60 7.53
C SER A 177 -3.43 -18.73 6.88
N ILE A 178 -2.99 -17.70 6.14
CA ILE A 178 -1.67 -17.63 5.50
C ILE A 178 -0.60 -17.45 6.59
N GLY A 179 0.02 -18.55 7.02
CA GLY A 179 1.16 -18.55 7.95
C GLY A 179 1.07 -19.52 9.12
N ARG A 180 -0.07 -20.17 9.37
CA ARG A 180 -0.18 -21.18 10.45
C ARG A 180 0.61 -22.47 10.15
N ASN A 181 0.68 -22.87 8.87
CA ASN A 181 1.39 -24.09 8.47
C ASN A 181 2.93 -23.98 8.48
N LEU A 182 3.47 -22.81 8.82
CA LEU A 182 4.92 -22.57 8.95
C LEU A 182 5.41 -22.51 10.41
N LEU A 183 4.49 -22.54 11.39
CA LEU A 183 4.81 -22.44 12.83
C LEU A 183 4.68 -23.76 13.59
N ASP A 184 4.10 -24.80 12.98
CA ASP A 184 4.09 -26.16 13.52
C ASP A 184 5.23 -27.00 12.88
N LYS A 185 6.46 -26.74 13.31
CA LYS A 185 7.57 -27.70 13.25
C LYS A 185 8.44 -27.58 14.50
#